data_AF-A0A093YSE4-F1
#
_entry.id   AF-A0A093YSE4-F1
#
_cell.length_a   1.000
_cell.length_b   1.000
_cell.length_c   1.000
_cell.angle_alpha   90.00
_cell.angle_beta   90.00
_cell.angle_gamma   90.00
#
_symmetry.space_group_name_H-M   'P 1'
#
loop_
_entity.id
_entity.type
_entity.pdbx_description
1 polymer ?
#
loop_
_entity_poly.entity_id
_entity_poly.type
_entity_poly.pdbx_seq_one_letter_code
_entity_poly.pdbx_strand_id
1 'polypeptide(L)'
;MDPSQYIGHTVMFNHIDSDRSWITVMCRATRFHITISRKDIQRSRFEPEYSEMVAKAIDDRNGEEVDVLCEWMVNPCLSYFRENTSNVSKEKELTFQDFYYPSTHHLKILVSESSLYPKATRDRGTMDPFYYMTPSADLPPFPSVPRSKASNLRIVSDPEWDDYMSEIPQKAIIADGTLRFFKPADKKTQLEREVDMHLLIRDAGLQDKIKVPNLHSIVVSDDGKMTIGLLLDLIPSGGDSLSLYSYQHSEVALENRARWKQQVTDTVKQLHAHDLVWGDVHPGNIVIDTDFNAWIVDFGGGWVEKFVPRKKAGTKEGDWHGIGKIFGGWILRE
;
A
#
# COMPACT_ATOMS: atom_id res chain seq x y z
N MET A 1 24.50 4.13 15.31
CA MET A 1 24.70 3.07 14.31
C MET A 1 25.26 3.73 13.07
N ASP A 2 26.21 3.08 12.39
CA ASP A 2 26.73 3.56 11.11
C ASP A 2 25.61 3.44 10.05
N PRO A 3 25.18 4.54 9.40
CA PRO A 3 24.16 4.51 8.36
C PRO A 3 24.50 3.58 7.19
N SER A 4 25.78 3.25 7.00
CA SER A 4 26.23 2.30 5.97
C SER A 4 25.89 0.84 6.27
N GLN A 5 25.45 0.52 7.49
CA GLN A 5 25.04 -0.84 7.88
C GLN A 5 23.53 -1.07 7.81
N TYR A 6 22.71 -0.02 7.73
CA TYR A 6 21.26 -0.19 7.61
C TYR A 6 20.92 -0.66 6.19
N ILE A 7 20.12 -1.71 6.10
CA ILE A 7 19.61 -2.22 4.83
C ILE A 7 18.08 -2.13 4.88
N GLY A 8 17.55 -1.16 4.14
CA GLY A 8 16.10 -0.95 4.00
C GLY A 8 15.44 -2.21 3.47
N HIS A 9 14.41 -2.67 4.17
CA HIS A 9 13.65 -3.86 3.80
C HIS A 9 12.23 -3.74 4.33
N THR A 10 11.31 -4.41 3.66
CA THR A 10 9.89 -4.39 4.03
C THR A 10 9.36 -5.81 4.04
N VAL A 11 8.78 -6.21 5.16
CA VAL A 11 8.05 -7.49 5.25
C VAL A 11 6.71 -7.29 4.55
N MET A 12 6.56 -7.94 3.41
CA MET A 12 5.40 -7.79 2.53
C MET A 12 4.25 -8.71 2.97
N PHE A 13 4.60 -9.92 3.41
CA PHE A 13 3.60 -10.90 3.78
C PHE A 13 4.18 -11.88 4.79
N ASN A 14 3.33 -12.40 5.66
CA ASN A 14 3.71 -13.37 6.67
C ASN A 14 2.64 -14.44 6.83
N HIS A 15 3.08 -15.60 7.31
CA HIS A 15 2.22 -16.67 7.78
C HIS A 15 2.87 -17.25 9.02
N ILE A 16 2.17 -17.11 10.15
CA ILE A 16 2.65 -17.55 11.44
C ILE A 16 1.94 -18.82 11.84
N ASP A 17 2.73 -19.87 12.07
CA ASP A 17 2.26 -21.17 12.53
C ASP A 17 3.26 -21.83 13.49
N SER A 18 2.74 -22.57 14.45
CA SER A 18 3.49 -23.21 15.53
C SER A 18 4.56 -24.21 15.04
N ASP A 19 4.31 -24.91 13.93
CA ASP A 19 5.23 -25.88 13.36
C ASP A 19 6.13 -25.24 12.30
N ARG A 20 5.60 -24.30 11.52
CA ARG A 20 6.33 -23.66 10.43
C ARG A 20 5.77 -22.28 10.06
N SER A 21 6.53 -21.24 10.38
CA SER A 21 6.27 -19.87 9.89
C SER A 21 7.07 -19.54 8.64
N TRP A 22 6.58 -18.58 7.87
CA TRP A 22 7.31 -18.00 6.75
C TRP A 22 6.94 -16.54 6.53
N ILE A 23 7.88 -15.80 5.95
CA ILE A 23 7.72 -14.39 5.59
C ILE A 23 8.24 -14.15 4.18
N THR A 24 7.68 -13.15 3.52
CA THR A 24 8.14 -12.63 2.23
C THR A 24 8.61 -11.20 2.45
N VAL A 25 9.86 -10.93 2.09
CA VAL A 25 10.53 -9.65 2.33
C VAL A 25 11.01 -9.08 1.01
N MET A 26 10.77 -7.79 0.81
CA MET A 26 11.36 -7.03 -0.29
C MET A 26 12.55 -6.24 0.23
N CYS A 27 13.66 -6.35 -0.48
CA CYS A 27 14.86 -5.57 -0.20
C CYS A 27 15.53 -5.24 -1.52
N ARG A 28 15.66 -3.94 -1.84
CA ARG A 28 16.30 -3.46 -3.08
C ARG A 28 15.78 -4.15 -4.34
N ALA A 29 14.46 -4.17 -4.49
CA ALA A 29 13.73 -4.79 -5.61
C ALA A 29 14.05 -6.28 -5.82
N THR A 30 14.51 -6.96 -4.78
CA THR A 30 14.74 -8.40 -4.72
C THR A 30 13.87 -8.98 -3.64
N ARG A 31 13.24 -10.12 -3.92
CA ARG A 31 12.34 -10.79 -2.98
C ARG A 31 13.05 -11.91 -2.27
N PHE A 32 12.86 -12.00 -0.96
CA PHE A 32 13.36 -13.08 -0.12
C PHE A 32 12.17 -13.76 0.55
N HIS A 33 11.99 -15.04 0.25
CA HIS A 33 11.00 -15.88 0.95
C HIS A 33 11.73 -16.68 2.02
N ILE A 34 11.52 -16.31 3.28
CA ILE A 34 12.23 -16.85 4.43
C ILE A 34 11.30 -17.80 5.18
N THR A 35 11.79 -19.00 5.45
CA THR A 35 11.05 -20.04 6.17
C THR A 35 11.81 -20.46 7.42
N ILE A 36 11.07 -20.75 8.49
CA ILE A 36 11.59 -21.41 9.67
C ILE A 36 10.63 -22.54 10.05
N SER A 37 11.18 -23.68 10.44
CA SER A 37 10.38 -24.74 11.04
C SER A 37 10.94 -25.09 12.40
N ARG A 38 10.04 -25.35 13.35
CA ARG A 38 10.39 -25.78 14.69
C ARG A 38 11.29 -27.02 14.68
N LYS A 39 11.12 -27.92 13.71
CA LYS A 39 11.95 -29.13 13.54
C LYS A 39 13.41 -28.82 13.27
N ASP A 40 13.70 -27.71 12.60
CA ASP A 40 15.08 -27.33 12.20
C ASP A 40 15.84 -26.58 13.29
N ILE A 41 15.12 -26.06 14.29
CA ILE A 41 15.68 -25.41 15.48
C ILE A 41 15.53 -26.29 16.73
N GLN A 42 15.01 -27.51 16.59
CA GLN A 42 14.69 -28.39 17.70
C GLN A 42 15.94 -28.66 18.56
N ARG A 43 15.77 -28.68 19.89
CA ARG A 43 16.85 -28.87 20.88
C ARG A 43 17.93 -27.78 20.86
N SER A 44 17.71 -26.68 20.14
CA SER A 44 18.54 -25.48 20.26
C SER A 44 17.95 -24.51 21.29
N ARG A 45 18.73 -23.51 21.68
CA ARG A 45 18.25 -22.41 22.53
C ARG A 45 17.15 -21.57 21.88
N PHE A 46 17.02 -21.61 20.55
CA PHE A 46 16.07 -20.83 19.79
C PHE A 46 14.68 -21.47 19.70
N GLU A 47 14.56 -22.78 19.97
CA GLU A 47 13.25 -23.46 19.98
C GLU A 47 12.25 -22.84 20.97
N PRO A 48 12.59 -22.65 22.27
CA PRO A 48 11.66 -22.03 23.21
C PRO A 48 11.38 -20.57 22.87
N GLU A 49 12.40 -19.81 22.43
CA GLU A 49 12.26 -18.41 22.01
C GLU A 49 11.28 -18.26 20.85
N TYR A 50 11.48 -19.02 19.76
CA TYR A 50 10.58 -19.05 18.61
C TYR A 50 9.15 -19.45 19.02
N SER A 51 9.00 -20.48 19.88
CA SER A 51 7.68 -20.94 20.31
C SER A 51 6.94 -19.88 21.11
N GLU A 52 7.64 -19.13 21.96
CA GLU A 52 7.06 -18.02 22.72
C GLU A 52 6.62 -16.87 21.81
N MET A 53 7.48 -16.47 20.87
CA MET A 53 7.16 -15.39 19.93
C MET A 53 5.98 -15.75 19.03
N VAL A 54 5.92 -17.00 18.53
CA VAL A 54 4.76 -17.49 17.76
C VAL A 54 3.48 -17.49 18.60
N ALA A 55 3.55 -17.93 19.86
CA ALA A 55 2.38 -17.92 20.73
C ALA A 55 1.84 -16.49 20.95
N LYS A 56 2.73 -15.51 21.15
CA LYS A 56 2.36 -14.09 21.24
C LYS A 56 1.77 -13.56 19.94
N ALA A 57 2.44 -13.81 18.81
CA ALA A 57 2.00 -13.37 17.50
C ALA A 57 0.63 -13.96 17.08
N ILE A 58 0.30 -15.19 17.49
CA ILE A 58 -1.01 -15.79 17.20
C ILE A 58 -2.15 -15.13 18.00
N ASP A 59 -1.89 -14.71 19.24
CA ASP A 59 -2.88 -14.02 20.09
C ASP A 59 -2.91 -12.50 19.87
N ASP A 60 -2.02 -11.99 19.01
CA ASP A 60 -1.85 -10.58 18.80
C ASP A 60 -2.97 -9.98 17.93
N ARG A 61 -3.73 -9.07 18.54
CA ARG A 61 -4.81 -8.35 17.88
C ARG A 61 -4.35 -7.07 17.17
N ASN A 62 -3.17 -6.57 17.49
CA ASN A 62 -2.65 -5.28 17.02
C ASN A 62 -1.53 -5.43 15.98
N GLY A 63 -0.88 -6.60 15.90
CA GLY A 63 0.15 -6.93 14.90
C GLY A 63 1.59 -6.64 15.34
N GLU A 64 1.79 -5.98 16.48
CA GLU A 64 3.11 -5.63 17.02
C GLU A 64 4.00 -6.86 17.30
N GLU A 65 3.44 -7.93 17.85
CA GLU A 65 4.17 -9.18 18.13
C GLU A 65 4.47 -9.95 16.84
N VAL A 66 3.61 -9.83 15.83
CA VAL A 66 3.86 -10.37 14.48
C VAL A 66 5.07 -9.66 13.87
N ASP A 67 5.14 -8.33 13.97
CA ASP A 67 6.27 -7.55 13.45
C ASP A 67 7.58 -7.92 14.16
N VAL A 68 7.55 -8.06 15.49
CA VAL A 68 8.71 -8.50 16.29
C VAL A 68 9.21 -9.89 15.84
N LEU A 69 8.30 -10.84 15.60
CA LEU A 69 8.67 -12.17 15.08
C LEU A 69 9.21 -12.09 13.65
N CYS A 70 8.62 -11.28 12.78
CA CYS A 70 9.09 -11.10 11.42
C CYS A 70 10.53 -10.53 11.41
N GLU A 71 10.79 -9.48 12.17
CA GLU A 71 12.14 -8.90 12.31
C GLU A 71 13.14 -9.90 12.88
N TRP A 72 12.74 -10.70 13.86
CA TRP A 72 13.58 -11.78 14.39
C TRP A 72 13.96 -12.80 13.30
N MET A 73 13.05 -13.11 12.37
CA MET A 73 13.35 -13.96 11.21
C MET A 73 14.22 -13.26 10.15
N VAL A 74 14.09 -11.94 9.97
CA VAL A 74 14.89 -11.17 9.00
C VAL A 74 16.33 -10.99 9.45
N ASN A 75 16.55 -10.70 10.73
CA ASN A 75 17.85 -10.38 11.30
C ASN A 75 19.01 -11.34 10.90
N PRO A 76 18.88 -12.67 10.98
CA PRO A 76 19.95 -13.57 10.54
C PRO A 76 20.21 -13.50 9.02
N CYS A 77 19.27 -13.00 8.23
CA CYS A 77 19.33 -12.95 6.77
C CYS A 77 19.99 -11.68 6.21
N LEU A 78 20.21 -10.64 7.02
CA LEU A 78 20.66 -9.32 6.54
C LEU A 78 21.98 -9.34 5.76
N SER A 79 22.95 -10.16 6.17
CA SER A 79 24.21 -10.30 5.41
C SER A 79 23.99 -10.92 4.04
N TYR A 80 23.11 -11.93 3.95
CA TYR A 80 22.74 -12.53 2.67
C TYR A 80 22.02 -11.53 1.76
N PHE A 81 21.17 -10.67 2.32
CA PHE A 81 20.52 -9.59 1.56
C PHE A 81 21.55 -8.65 0.96
N ARG A 82 22.52 -8.17 1.76
CA ARG A 82 23.58 -7.26 1.30
C ARG A 82 24.39 -7.86 0.15
N GLU A 83 24.80 -9.12 0.28
CA GLU A 83 25.60 -9.82 -0.74
C GLU A 83 24.82 -9.98 -2.05
N ASN A 84 23.54 -10.36 -1.98
CA ASN A 84 22.73 -10.71 -3.15
C ASN A 84 21.99 -9.53 -3.78
N THR A 85 21.97 -8.36 -3.14
CA THR A 85 21.38 -7.12 -3.69
C THR A 85 22.42 -6.09 -4.09
N SER A 86 23.72 -6.37 -3.87
CA SER A 86 24.84 -5.46 -4.14
C SER A 86 24.92 -4.96 -5.60
N ASN A 87 24.45 -5.76 -6.56
CA ASN A 87 24.46 -5.45 -7.98
C ASN A 87 23.20 -4.71 -8.46
N VAL A 88 22.18 -4.55 -7.62
CA VAL A 88 21.00 -3.75 -7.99
C VAL A 88 21.42 -2.28 -7.88
N SER A 89 21.95 -1.75 -8.98
CA SER A 89 22.42 -0.37 -9.03
C SER A 89 21.25 0.59 -8.73
N LYS A 90 21.49 1.56 -7.84
CA LYS A 90 20.59 2.71 -7.63
C LYS A 90 20.38 3.54 -8.91
N GLU A 91 21.23 3.34 -9.91
CA GLU A 91 21.14 4.00 -11.22
C GLU A 91 20.25 3.23 -12.21
N LYS A 92 19.85 1.99 -11.91
CA LYS A 92 18.91 1.26 -12.77
C LYS A 92 17.54 1.89 -12.62
N GLU A 93 16.98 2.34 -13.73
CA GLU A 93 15.59 2.76 -13.79
C GLU A 93 14.69 1.55 -13.54
N LEU A 94 14.15 1.43 -12.33
CA LEU A 94 13.26 0.34 -11.97
C LEU A 94 11.88 0.56 -12.55
N THR A 95 11.34 -0.49 -13.16
CA THR A 95 9.95 -0.50 -13.63
C THR A 95 9.04 -1.17 -12.61
N PHE A 96 7.73 -0.96 -12.75
CA PHE A 96 6.75 -1.73 -11.98
C PHE A 96 6.84 -3.22 -12.31
N GLN A 97 7.20 -3.59 -13.54
CA GLN A 97 7.41 -4.99 -13.90
C GLN A 97 8.59 -5.61 -13.13
N ASP A 98 9.70 -4.87 -12.99
CA ASP A 98 10.85 -5.33 -12.18
C ASP A 98 10.46 -5.53 -10.70
N PHE A 99 9.66 -4.62 -10.14
CA PHE A 99 9.27 -4.68 -8.71
C PHE A 99 8.26 -5.78 -8.40
N TYR A 100 7.23 -5.95 -9.24
CA TYR A 100 6.16 -6.94 -9.02
C TYR A 100 6.54 -8.34 -9.50
N TYR A 101 7.55 -8.47 -10.36
CA TYR A 101 8.15 -9.74 -10.77
C TYR A 101 9.65 -9.79 -10.45
N PRO A 102 10.04 -9.62 -9.17
CA PRO A 102 11.43 -9.53 -8.79
C PRO A 102 12.07 -10.93 -8.78
N SER A 103 13.40 -10.95 -8.93
CA SER A 103 14.16 -12.17 -8.62
C SER A 103 13.88 -12.60 -7.17
N THR A 104 13.71 -13.91 -6.96
CA THR A 104 13.28 -14.44 -5.67
C THR A 104 14.28 -15.46 -5.12
N HIS A 105 14.75 -15.21 -3.90
CA HIS A 105 15.59 -16.13 -3.14
C HIS A 105 14.75 -16.86 -2.10
N HIS A 106 14.85 -18.19 -2.08
CA HIS A 106 14.17 -19.02 -1.08
C HIS A 106 15.16 -19.40 0.02
N LEU A 107 14.92 -18.88 1.22
CA LEU A 107 15.78 -19.06 2.38
C LEU A 107 15.10 -19.91 3.44
N LYS A 108 15.91 -20.72 4.11
CA LYS A 108 15.52 -21.48 5.28
C LYS A 108 16.45 -21.13 6.44
N ILE A 109 15.88 -20.72 7.56
CA ILE A 109 16.63 -20.45 8.78
C ILE A 109 17.00 -21.78 9.43
N LEU A 110 18.29 -21.95 9.74
CA LEU A 110 18.87 -23.10 10.42
C LEU A 110 19.73 -22.65 11.60
N VAL A 111 20.06 -23.60 12.48
CA VAL A 111 20.96 -23.37 13.62
C VAL A 111 22.37 -23.83 13.29
N SER A 112 23.37 -23.00 13.55
CA SER A 112 24.79 -23.38 13.56
C SER A 112 25.40 -23.01 14.90
N GLU A 113 25.83 -24.01 15.67
CA GLU A 113 26.42 -23.88 17.01
C GLU A 113 25.58 -23.03 17.98
N SER A 114 25.74 -21.70 17.91
CA SER A 114 25.11 -20.72 18.79
C SER A 114 24.30 -19.63 18.06
N SER A 115 24.20 -19.65 16.73
CA SER A 115 23.50 -18.63 15.95
C SER A 115 22.51 -19.21 14.94
N LEU A 116 21.55 -18.37 14.53
CA LEU A 116 20.70 -18.63 13.37
C LEU A 116 21.41 -18.15 12.11
N TYR A 117 21.25 -18.88 11.01
CA TYR A 117 21.78 -18.48 9.71
C TYR A 117 20.83 -18.87 8.58
N PRO A 118 20.80 -18.10 7.48
CA PRO A 118 20.03 -18.43 6.30
C PRO A 118 20.76 -19.47 5.44
N LYS A 119 20.02 -20.47 4.97
CA LYS A 119 20.47 -21.39 3.93
C LYS A 119 19.59 -21.22 2.69
N ALA A 120 20.21 -20.93 1.55
CA ALA A 120 19.53 -20.93 0.27
C ALA A 120 18.98 -22.33 -0.04
N THR A 121 17.75 -22.38 -0.53
CA THR A 121 17.05 -23.61 -0.91
C THR A 121 16.58 -23.52 -2.34
N ARG A 122 16.18 -24.67 -2.91
CA ARG A 122 15.58 -24.68 -4.25
C ARG A 122 14.29 -23.87 -4.25
N ASP A 123 14.05 -23.17 -5.35
CA ASP A 123 12.76 -22.58 -5.66
C ASP A 123 11.67 -23.66 -5.54
N ARG A 124 10.68 -23.41 -4.67
CA ARG A 124 9.53 -24.29 -4.45
C ARG A 124 8.25 -23.71 -5.08
N GLY A 125 8.41 -22.76 -6.00
CA GLY A 125 7.39 -21.80 -6.38
C GLY A 125 7.31 -20.67 -5.36
N THR A 126 7.01 -19.48 -5.85
CA THR A 126 6.58 -18.35 -5.02
C THR A 126 5.24 -18.70 -4.38
N MET A 127 5.22 -18.85 -3.05
CA MET A 127 3.96 -18.86 -2.32
C MET A 127 3.36 -17.45 -2.45
N ASP A 128 2.23 -17.40 -3.14
CA ASP A 128 1.39 -16.26 -3.46
C ASP A 128 2.15 -14.94 -3.78
N PRO A 129 2.74 -14.81 -4.98
CA PRO A 129 3.25 -13.52 -5.45
C PRO A 129 2.12 -12.50 -5.69
N PHE A 130 0.85 -12.85 -5.45
CA PHE A 130 -0.34 -12.12 -5.89
C PHE A 130 -1.06 -11.37 -4.77
N TYR A 131 -0.51 -11.29 -3.55
CA TYR A 131 -1.18 -10.50 -2.50
C TYR A 131 -1.43 -9.03 -2.92
N TYR A 132 -0.56 -8.47 -3.76
CA TYR A 132 -0.72 -7.11 -4.33
C TYR A 132 -1.16 -7.08 -5.79
N MET A 133 -1.63 -8.21 -6.34
CA MET A 133 -2.07 -8.30 -7.72
C MET A 133 -3.34 -9.14 -7.83
N THR A 134 -4.33 -8.63 -8.55
CA THR A 134 -5.55 -9.40 -8.83
C THR A 134 -5.43 -10.07 -10.20
N PRO A 135 -5.71 -11.38 -10.37
CA PRO A 135 -5.78 -12.00 -11.69
C PRO A 135 -6.73 -11.21 -12.59
N SER A 136 -6.27 -10.79 -13.77
CA SER A 136 -7.06 -9.93 -14.65
C SER A 136 -8.32 -10.63 -15.17
N ALA A 137 -8.32 -11.97 -15.23
CA ALA A 137 -9.48 -12.77 -15.59
C ALA A 137 -10.60 -12.72 -14.53
N ASP A 138 -10.27 -12.35 -13.29
CA ASP A 138 -11.26 -12.24 -12.22
C ASP A 138 -11.98 -10.89 -12.24
N LEU A 139 -11.45 -9.90 -12.96
CA LEU A 139 -11.99 -8.54 -13.03
C LEU A 139 -12.86 -8.35 -14.28
N PRO A 140 -13.84 -7.42 -14.22
CA PRO A 140 -14.55 -6.97 -15.42
C PRO A 140 -13.57 -6.43 -16.48
N PRO A 141 -13.94 -6.47 -17.77
CA PRO A 141 -13.03 -6.10 -18.85
C PRO A 141 -12.76 -4.59 -18.96
N PHE A 142 -13.55 -3.73 -18.32
CA PHE A 142 -13.42 -2.26 -18.32
C PHE A 142 -12.96 -1.68 -19.68
N PRO A 143 -13.71 -1.90 -20.78
CA PRO A 143 -13.22 -1.63 -22.14
C PRO A 143 -12.92 -0.16 -22.42
N SER A 144 -13.51 0.76 -21.65
CA SER A 144 -13.29 2.20 -21.77
C SER A 144 -12.14 2.73 -20.89
N VAL A 145 -11.41 1.85 -20.19
CA VAL A 145 -10.25 2.22 -19.38
C VAL A 145 -8.98 1.71 -20.08
N PRO A 146 -8.02 2.59 -20.41
CA PRO A 146 -6.75 2.17 -20.96
C PRO A 146 -6.01 1.19 -20.03
N ARG A 147 -5.18 0.33 -20.63
CA ARG A 147 -4.30 -0.59 -19.89
C ARG A 147 -2.84 -0.20 -20.12
N SER A 148 -2.13 0.05 -19.04
CA SER A 148 -0.70 0.37 -19.05
C SER A 148 0.09 -0.87 -18.66
N LYS A 149 1.08 -1.25 -19.47
CA LYS A 149 2.01 -2.32 -19.12
C LYS A 149 2.95 -1.85 -18.02
N ALA A 150 3.20 -2.70 -17.03
CA ALA A 150 4.07 -2.39 -15.91
C ALA A 150 5.52 -2.08 -16.32
N SER A 151 6.02 -2.67 -17.41
CA SER A 151 7.35 -2.37 -17.96
C SER A 151 7.47 -0.95 -18.54
N ASN A 152 6.35 -0.31 -18.87
CA ASN A 152 6.32 1.06 -19.38
C ASN A 152 6.25 2.11 -18.26
N LEU A 153 6.11 1.66 -17.00
CA LEU A 153 5.98 2.53 -15.84
C LEU A 153 7.26 2.46 -15.02
N ARG A 154 7.87 3.60 -14.79
CA ARG A 154 9.06 3.71 -13.95
C ARG A 154 8.67 4.09 -12.53
N ILE A 155 9.36 3.49 -11.57
CA ILE A 155 9.28 3.85 -10.15
C ILE A 155 10.08 5.14 -9.95
N VAL A 156 9.53 6.04 -9.14
CA VAL A 156 10.24 7.27 -8.74
C VAL A 156 11.37 6.88 -7.80
N SER A 157 12.62 7.14 -8.22
CA SER A 157 13.78 6.98 -7.37
C SER A 157 13.84 8.12 -6.36
N ASP A 158 13.95 7.78 -5.08
CA ASP A 158 14.29 8.74 -4.02
C ASP A 158 15.67 8.38 -3.46
N PRO A 159 16.73 9.09 -3.84
CA PRO A 159 18.08 8.76 -3.38
C PRO A 159 18.32 9.09 -1.90
N GLU A 160 17.45 9.88 -1.27
CA GLU A 160 17.51 10.19 0.16
C GLU A 160 16.87 9.08 1.01
N TRP A 161 15.94 8.31 0.43
CA TRP A 161 15.21 7.21 1.09
C TRP A 161 15.48 5.87 0.42
N ASP A 162 16.35 5.03 1.01
CA ASP A 162 16.71 3.69 0.47
C ASP A 162 15.50 2.72 0.34
N ASP A 163 14.36 3.05 0.94
CA ASP A 163 13.17 2.20 1.01
C ASP A 163 12.30 2.22 -0.26
N TYR A 164 12.51 3.13 -1.22
CA TYR A 164 11.72 3.16 -2.47
C TYR A 164 11.81 1.87 -3.30
N MET A 165 12.87 1.08 -3.07
CA MET A 165 13.08 -0.21 -3.72
C MET A 165 12.54 -1.39 -2.90
N SER A 166 12.18 -1.16 -1.64
CA SER A 166 11.73 -2.17 -0.68
C SER A 166 10.22 -2.05 -0.40
N GLU A 167 9.66 -0.85 -0.51
CA GLU A 167 8.25 -0.56 -0.30
C GLU A 167 7.44 -0.54 -1.59
N ILE A 168 6.12 -0.69 -1.46
CA ILE A 168 5.19 -0.63 -2.59
C ILE A 168 5.25 0.79 -3.20
N PRO A 169 5.56 0.93 -4.50
CA PRO A 169 5.67 2.24 -5.12
C PRO A 169 4.31 2.93 -5.16
N GLN A 170 4.22 4.18 -4.69
CA GLN A 170 2.98 4.98 -4.72
C GLN A 170 2.93 6.00 -5.86
N LYS A 171 4.04 6.18 -6.59
CA LYS A 171 4.18 7.14 -7.69
C LYS A 171 4.77 6.43 -8.89
N ALA A 172 4.25 6.73 -10.08
CA ALA A 172 4.72 6.20 -11.34
C ALA A 172 5.08 7.33 -12.30
N ILE A 173 6.20 7.18 -13.02
CA ILE A 173 6.56 8.00 -14.18
C ILE A 173 6.11 7.23 -15.42
N ILE A 174 5.20 7.82 -16.20
CA ILE A 174 4.72 7.24 -17.46
C ILE A 174 5.64 7.62 -18.63
N ALA A 175 5.39 7.07 -19.82
CA ALA A 175 6.29 7.19 -20.98
C ALA A 175 6.62 8.63 -21.43
N ASP A 176 5.74 9.60 -21.17
CA ASP A 176 5.96 11.02 -21.49
C ASP A 176 6.69 11.79 -20.37
N GLY A 177 7.11 11.11 -19.30
CA GLY A 177 7.77 11.68 -18.14
C GLY A 177 6.81 12.20 -17.07
N THR A 178 5.49 12.15 -17.29
CA THR A 178 4.51 12.67 -16.33
C THR A 178 4.39 11.76 -15.11
N LEU A 179 4.33 12.38 -13.93
CA LEU A 179 4.04 11.70 -12.67
C LEU A 179 2.54 11.39 -12.52
N ARG A 180 2.25 10.20 -12.00
CA ARG A 180 0.92 9.72 -11.64
C ARG A 180 0.96 9.08 -10.26
N PHE A 181 -0.17 9.16 -9.55
CA PHE A 181 -0.35 8.38 -8.34
C PHE A 181 -0.66 6.94 -8.72
N PHE A 182 0.01 5.99 -8.07
CA PHE A 182 -0.26 4.57 -8.24
C PHE A 182 -0.98 4.04 -7.00
N LYS A 183 -2.13 3.41 -7.22
CA LYS A 183 -2.89 2.70 -6.20
C LYS A 183 -2.77 1.19 -6.44
N PRO A 184 -2.23 0.39 -5.51
CA PRO A 184 -2.09 -1.05 -5.69
C PRO A 184 -3.44 -1.78 -5.71
N ALA A 185 -3.47 -2.93 -6.39
CA ALA A 185 -4.66 -3.79 -6.51
C ALA A 185 -4.83 -4.75 -5.32
N ASP A 186 -4.81 -4.22 -4.09
CA ASP A 186 -4.79 -5.01 -2.85
C ASP A 186 -6.03 -5.88 -2.65
N LYS A 187 -7.21 -5.31 -2.93
CA LYS A 187 -8.49 -6.01 -2.78
C LYS A 187 -9.31 -5.85 -4.03
N LYS A 188 -9.62 -6.99 -4.67
CA LYS A 188 -10.46 -7.07 -5.87
C LYS A 188 -11.72 -6.21 -5.77
N THR A 189 -12.49 -6.35 -4.69
CA THR A 189 -13.78 -5.63 -4.54
C THR A 189 -13.61 -4.12 -4.43
N GLN A 190 -12.52 -3.65 -3.81
CA GLN A 190 -12.22 -2.22 -3.72
C GLN A 190 -11.73 -1.68 -5.06
N LEU A 191 -10.88 -2.44 -5.76
CA LEU A 191 -10.41 -2.10 -7.10
C LEU A 191 -11.58 -1.96 -8.09
N GLU A 192 -12.50 -2.94 -8.11
CA GLU A 192 -13.68 -2.91 -8.98
C GLU A 192 -14.55 -1.67 -8.70
N ARG A 193 -14.85 -1.42 -7.43
CA ARG A 193 -15.65 -0.27 -7.02
C ARG A 193 -14.98 1.06 -7.39
N GLU A 194 -13.68 1.19 -7.20
CA GLU A 194 -12.91 2.38 -7.56
C GLU A 194 -13.02 2.64 -9.08
N VAL A 195 -12.80 1.63 -9.92
CA VAL A 195 -12.89 1.77 -11.38
C VAL A 195 -14.31 2.14 -11.81
N ASP A 196 -15.33 1.46 -11.28
CA ASP A 196 -16.73 1.76 -11.60
C ASP A 196 -17.12 3.19 -11.22
N MET A 197 -16.71 3.66 -10.04
CA MET A 197 -16.99 5.02 -9.59
C MET A 197 -16.34 6.06 -10.50
N HIS A 198 -15.09 5.89 -10.92
CA HIS A 198 -14.44 6.80 -11.87
C HIS A 198 -15.11 6.81 -13.25
N LEU A 199 -15.56 5.65 -13.72
CA LEU A 199 -16.33 5.56 -14.96
C LEU A 199 -17.65 6.31 -14.85
N LEU A 200 -18.39 6.14 -13.76
CA LEU A 200 -19.66 6.84 -13.53
C LEU A 200 -19.47 8.35 -13.38
N ILE A 201 -18.40 8.80 -12.70
CA ILE A 201 -18.05 10.22 -12.57
C ILE A 201 -17.75 10.83 -13.94
N ARG A 202 -17.01 10.09 -14.79
CA ARG A 202 -16.74 10.49 -16.18
C ARG A 202 -18.02 10.59 -17.01
N ASP A 203 -18.85 9.56 -16.95
CA ASP A 203 -20.07 9.47 -17.75
C ASP A 203 -21.12 10.53 -17.32
N ALA A 204 -21.08 10.94 -16.04
CA ALA A 204 -21.82 12.08 -15.52
C ALA A 204 -21.24 13.46 -15.93
N GLY A 205 -20.06 13.48 -16.59
CA GLY A 205 -19.37 14.70 -16.99
C GLY A 205 -18.91 15.54 -15.81
N LEU A 206 -18.47 14.89 -14.72
CA LEU A 206 -18.03 15.55 -13.48
C LEU A 206 -16.51 15.68 -13.34
N GLN A 207 -15.70 14.96 -14.12
CA GLN A 207 -14.23 14.88 -13.97
C GLN A 207 -13.53 16.24 -13.78
N ASP A 208 -13.91 17.26 -14.56
CA ASP A 208 -13.31 18.61 -14.46
C ASP A 208 -14.13 19.60 -13.61
N LYS A 209 -15.26 19.16 -13.06
CA LYS A 209 -16.19 20.00 -12.29
C LYS A 209 -16.04 19.84 -10.78
N ILE A 210 -15.43 18.74 -10.35
CA ILE A 210 -15.22 18.41 -8.94
C ILE A 210 -13.75 18.07 -8.68
N LYS A 211 -13.33 18.15 -7.43
CA LYS A 211 -11.95 17.87 -7.01
C LYS A 211 -11.81 16.39 -6.64
N VAL A 212 -11.75 15.54 -7.65
CA VAL A 212 -11.46 14.10 -7.55
C VAL A 212 -10.35 13.76 -8.55
N PRO A 213 -9.42 12.85 -8.23
CA PRO A 213 -8.35 12.49 -9.15
C PRO A 213 -8.92 11.67 -10.32
N ASN A 214 -8.50 11.94 -11.55
CA ASN A 214 -8.95 11.14 -12.70
C ASN A 214 -8.25 9.79 -12.75
N LEU A 215 -9.00 8.73 -13.09
CA LEU A 215 -8.46 7.43 -13.47
C LEU A 215 -7.90 7.48 -14.90
N HIS A 216 -6.61 7.22 -15.05
CA HIS A 216 -5.93 7.20 -16.36
C HIS A 216 -5.86 5.80 -16.97
N SER A 217 -5.47 4.80 -16.18
CA SER A 217 -5.33 3.43 -16.68
C SER A 217 -5.30 2.39 -15.57
N ILE A 218 -5.60 1.15 -15.96
CA ILE A 218 -5.33 -0.04 -15.15
C ILE A 218 -3.92 -0.52 -15.49
N VAL A 219 -3.09 -0.72 -14.47
CA VAL A 219 -1.74 -1.27 -14.62
C VAL A 219 -1.82 -2.79 -14.66
N VAL A 220 -1.22 -3.38 -15.68
CA VAL A 220 -1.21 -4.83 -15.88
C VAL A 220 0.22 -5.35 -16.07
N SER A 221 0.44 -6.63 -15.76
CA SER A 221 1.66 -7.34 -16.11
C SER A 221 1.89 -7.33 -17.62
N ASP A 222 3.13 -7.52 -18.05
CA ASP A 222 3.49 -7.52 -19.47
C ASP A 222 2.75 -8.57 -20.31
N ASP A 223 2.42 -9.72 -19.70
CA ASP A 223 1.62 -10.79 -20.29
C ASP A 223 0.10 -10.56 -20.17
N GLY A 224 -0.31 -9.49 -19.49
CA GLY A 224 -1.71 -9.07 -19.32
C GLY A 224 -2.53 -9.95 -18.39
N LYS A 225 -1.93 -10.91 -17.68
CA LYS A 225 -2.66 -11.86 -16.82
C LYS A 225 -2.95 -11.33 -15.43
N MET A 226 -2.15 -10.38 -14.96
CA MET A 226 -2.28 -9.82 -13.61
C MET A 226 -2.55 -8.33 -13.69
N THR A 227 -3.53 -7.87 -12.91
CA THR A 227 -3.76 -6.46 -12.63
C THR A 227 -2.99 -6.08 -11.38
N ILE A 228 -2.10 -5.10 -11.53
CA ILE A 228 -1.17 -4.65 -10.50
C ILE A 228 -1.73 -3.46 -9.70
N GLY A 229 -2.49 -2.58 -10.36
CA GLY A 229 -3.04 -1.40 -9.71
C GLY A 229 -3.69 -0.44 -10.69
N LEU A 230 -3.90 0.80 -10.24
CA LEU A 230 -4.50 1.90 -10.99
C LEU A 230 -3.54 3.09 -11.04
N LEU A 231 -3.54 3.81 -12.17
CA LEU A 231 -2.91 5.12 -12.27
C LEU A 231 -3.96 6.22 -12.19
N LEU A 232 -3.80 7.10 -11.22
CA LEU A 232 -4.65 8.27 -11.00
C LEU A 232 -3.83 9.56 -11.12
N ASP A 233 -4.53 10.70 -11.20
CA ASP A 233 -3.90 12.00 -11.03
C ASP A 233 -3.07 12.04 -9.73
N LEU A 234 -1.83 12.49 -9.84
CA LEU A 234 -1.04 12.85 -8.67
C LEU A 234 -1.47 14.24 -8.22
N ILE A 235 -2.14 14.32 -7.08
CA ILE A 235 -2.53 15.60 -6.48
C ILE A 235 -1.26 16.30 -5.99
N PRO A 236 -1.00 17.56 -6.38
CA PRO A 236 0.17 18.28 -5.93
C PRO A 236 -0.04 18.70 -4.48
N SER A 237 0.38 17.87 -3.52
CA SER A 237 0.44 18.19 -2.10
C SER A 237 1.90 18.47 -1.69
N GLY A 238 2.12 19.29 -0.65
CA GLY A 238 3.47 19.42 -0.08
C GLY A 238 3.94 18.10 0.55
N GLY A 239 5.14 17.63 0.24
CA GLY A 239 5.67 16.35 0.77
C GLY A 239 4.85 15.11 0.39
N ASP A 240 5.06 13.99 1.10
CA ASP A 240 4.26 12.77 0.90
C ASP A 240 2.82 12.99 1.39
N SER A 241 1.92 13.25 0.44
CA SER A 241 0.47 13.26 0.54
C SER A 241 -0.08 13.67 1.92
N LEU A 242 -0.05 14.99 2.20
CA LEU A 242 -0.67 15.56 3.39
C LEU A 242 -2.20 15.43 3.29
N SER A 243 -2.70 14.27 3.72
CA SER A 243 -4.12 14.12 4.02
C SER A 243 -4.53 15.10 5.11
N LEU A 244 -5.84 15.26 5.31
CA LEU A 244 -6.39 16.15 6.32
C LEU A 244 -5.91 15.80 7.75
N TYR A 245 -5.41 14.57 8.00
CA TYR A 245 -4.75 14.21 9.25
C TYR A 245 -3.58 15.11 9.60
N SER A 246 -2.75 15.51 8.63
CA SER A 246 -1.55 16.30 8.88
C SER A 246 -1.85 17.72 9.36
N TYR A 247 -3.11 18.16 9.20
CA TYR A 247 -3.57 19.49 9.61
C TYR A 247 -4.41 19.46 10.88
N GLN A 248 -4.62 18.29 11.50
CA GLN A 248 -5.40 18.19 12.73
C GLN A 248 -4.78 19.08 13.82
N HIS A 249 -5.59 19.95 14.44
CA HIS A 249 -5.17 20.92 15.47
C HIS A 249 -4.14 21.97 15.01
N SER A 250 -3.95 22.14 13.70
CA SER A 250 -3.03 23.16 13.17
C SER A 250 -3.70 24.53 13.01
N GLU A 251 -2.88 25.59 13.03
CA GLU A 251 -3.32 26.95 12.68
C GLU A 251 -3.85 27.03 11.25
N VAL A 252 -3.22 26.30 10.32
CA VAL A 252 -3.69 26.16 8.92
C VAL A 252 -5.13 25.64 8.87
N ALA A 253 -5.48 24.67 9.72
CA ALA A 253 -6.85 24.16 9.80
C ALA A 253 -7.82 25.19 10.38
N LEU A 254 -7.42 26.03 11.34
CA LEU A 254 -8.27 27.10 11.85
C LEU A 254 -8.67 28.08 10.74
N GLU A 255 -7.72 28.42 9.88
CA GLU A 255 -7.92 29.35 8.76
C GLU A 255 -8.74 28.72 7.61
N ASN A 256 -8.46 27.46 7.26
CA ASN A 256 -8.97 26.86 6.04
C ASN A 256 -10.16 25.90 6.23
N ARG A 257 -10.51 25.53 7.48
CA ARG A 257 -11.60 24.57 7.77
C ARG A 257 -12.91 24.88 7.06
N ALA A 258 -13.33 26.14 7.04
CA ALA A 258 -14.59 26.53 6.40
C ALA A 258 -14.55 26.30 4.89
N ARG A 259 -13.42 26.65 4.24
CA ARG A 259 -13.17 26.44 2.81
C ARG A 259 -13.13 24.95 2.48
N TRP A 260 -12.35 24.16 3.21
CA TRP A 260 -12.26 22.71 3.00
C TRP A 260 -13.61 22.01 3.18
N LYS A 261 -14.36 22.38 4.23
CA LYS A 261 -15.72 21.87 4.43
C LYS A 261 -16.60 22.17 3.23
N GLN A 262 -16.55 23.40 2.71
CA GLN A 262 -17.34 23.82 1.56
C GLN A 262 -16.98 23.01 0.31
N GLN A 263 -15.69 22.88 -0.02
CA GLN A 263 -15.20 22.14 -1.18
C GLN A 263 -15.57 20.65 -1.15
N VAL A 264 -15.39 20.00 0.01
CA VAL A 264 -15.79 18.60 0.21
C VAL A 264 -17.31 18.47 0.09
N THR A 265 -18.07 19.38 0.72
CA THR A 265 -19.54 19.37 0.66
C THR A 265 -20.05 19.54 -0.78
N ASP A 266 -19.46 20.45 -1.55
CA ASP A 266 -19.89 20.70 -2.92
C ASP A 266 -19.58 19.52 -3.84
N THR A 267 -18.41 18.90 -3.67
CA THR A 267 -18.06 17.66 -4.38
C THR A 267 -19.06 16.55 -4.06
N VAL A 268 -19.36 16.29 -2.78
CA VAL A 268 -20.32 15.24 -2.38
C VAL A 268 -21.74 15.56 -2.83
N LYS A 269 -22.15 16.84 -2.86
CA LYS A 269 -23.45 17.23 -3.44
C LYS A 269 -23.55 16.85 -4.92
N GLN A 270 -22.50 17.11 -5.70
CA GLN A 270 -22.47 16.72 -7.11
C GLN A 270 -22.53 15.20 -7.27
N LEU A 271 -21.74 14.44 -6.51
CA LEU A 271 -21.82 12.98 -6.52
C LEU A 271 -23.25 12.49 -6.20
N HIS A 272 -23.83 12.96 -5.10
CA HIS A 272 -25.16 12.56 -4.66
C HIS A 272 -26.29 12.94 -5.63
N ALA A 273 -26.14 14.04 -6.37
CA ALA A 273 -27.09 14.46 -7.40
C ALA A 273 -27.12 13.51 -8.61
N HIS A 274 -26.06 12.73 -8.80
CA HIS A 274 -25.93 11.69 -9.81
C HIS A 274 -26.05 10.27 -9.23
N ASP A 275 -26.61 10.14 -8.02
CA ASP A 275 -26.75 8.87 -7.30
C ASP A 275 -25.44 8.13 -7.00
N LEU A 276 -24.33 8.84 -7.02
CA LEU A 276 -23.01 8.33 -6.65
C LEU A 276 -22.78 8.58 -5.15
N VAL A 277 -22.16 7.61 -4.48
CA VAL A 277 -21.86 7.66 -3.03
C VAL A 277 -20.36 7.55 -2.87
N TRP A 278 -19.74 8.44 -2.09
CA TRP A 278 -18.31 8.38 -1.79
C TRP A 278 -18.02 7.12 -0.97
N GLY A 279 -18.69 6.97 0.17
CA GLY A 279 -18.84 5.68 0.84
C GLY A 279 -17.73 5.30 1.82
N ASP A 280 -16.61 6.05 1.88
CA ASP A 280 -15.56 5.87 2.89
C ASP A 280 -15.01 7.20 3.42
N VAL A 281 -15.88 7.94 4.12
CA VAL A 281 -15.58 9.29 4.60
C VAL A 281 -14.72 9.26 5.86
N HIS A 282 -13.44 9.61 5.71
CA HIS A 282 -12.53 9.91 6.82
C HIS A 282 -11.43 10.89 6.37
N PRO A 283 -10.68 11.51 7.30
CA PRO A 283 -9.67 12.51 6.98
C PRO A 283 -8.53 12.04 6.07
N GLY A 284 -8.24 10.73 6.07
CA GLY A 284 -7.22 10.12 5.21
C GLY A 284 -7.59 10.15 3.73
N ASN A 285 -8.89 10.16 3.44
CA ASN A 285 -9.43 10.24 2.07
C ASN A 285 -9.71 11.69 1.63
N ILE A 286 -9.19 12.68 2.36
CA ILE A 286 -9.23 14.10 1.99
C ILE A 286 -7.79 14.58 1.86
N VAL A 287 -7.35 14.88 0.64
CA VAL A 287 -6.00 15.39 0.35
C VAL A 287 -6.05 16.90 0.19
N ILE A 288 -5.09 17.61 0.77
CA ILE A 288 -4.94 19.05 0.62
C ILE A 288 -3.84 19.33 -0.40
N ASP A 289 -4.17 20.02 -1.49
CA ASP A 289 -3.19 20.43 -2.50
C ASP A 289 -2.37 21.66 -2.06
N THR A 290 -1.35 22.01 -2.84
CA THR A 290 -0.45 23.15 -2.60
C THR A 290 -1.16 24.50 -2.59
N ASP A 291 -2.35 24.59 -3.17
CA ASP A 291 -3.20 25.79 -3.17
C ASP A 291 -4.24 25.76 -2.02
N PHE A 292 -4.07 24.83 -1.09
CA PHE A 292 -4.95 24.56 0.04
C PHE A 292 -6.39 24.24 -0.36
N ASN A 293 -6.60 23.59 -1.52
CA ASN A 293 -7.90 23.01 -1.87
C ASN A 293 -8.00 21.57 -1.37
N ALA A 294 -9.21 21.21 -0.91
CA ALA A 294 -9.53 19.85 -0.52
C ALA A 294 -9.99 19.02 -1.73
N TRP A 295 -9.35 17.87 -1.91
CA TRP A 295 -9.69 16.83 -2.87
C TRP A 295 -10.29 15.63 -2.16
N ILE A 296 -11.30 15.02 -2.78
CA ILE A 296 -11.83 13.73 -2.34
C ILE A 296 -11.11 12.63 -3.11
N VAL A 297 -10.55 11.66 -2.38
CA VAL A 297 -9.88 10.48 -2.93
C VAL A 297 -10.52 9.20 -2.38
N ASP A 298 -10.12 8.07 -2.95
CA ASP A 298 -10.55 6.72 -2.59
C ASP A 298 -12.07 6.47 -2.69
N PHE A 299 -12.44 5.75 -3.74
CA PHE A 299 -13.78 5.25 -4.01
C PHE A 299 -13.89 3.73 -3.87
N GLY A 300 -12.81 3.06 -3.45
CA GLY A 300 -12.79 1.61 -3.24
C GLY A 300 -13.72 1.15 -2.11
N GLY A 301 -14.15 2.09 -1.27
CA GLY A 301 -15.06 1.84 -0.17
C GLY A 301 -14.37 1.20 1.02
N GLY A 302 -15.11 1.10 2.11
CA GLY A 302 -14.57 0.80 3.42
C GLY A 302 -15.42 1.50 4.47
N TRP A 303 -14.97 1.46 5.71
CA TRP A 303 -15.44 2.41 6.70
C TRP A 303 -14.46 2.49 7.87
N VAL A 304 -14.39 3.67 8.46
CA VAL A 304 -13.73 3.88 9.74
C VAL A 304 -14.81 4.19 10.78
N GLU A 305 -15.04 3.28 11.73
CA GLU A 305 -16.09 3.40 12.77
C GLU A 305 -15.97 4.71 13.56
N LYS A 306 -14.73 5.22 13.73
CA LYS A 306 -14.46 6.52 14.35
C LYS A 306 -15.11 7.68 13.59
N PHE A 307 -15.37 7.58 12.29
CA PHE A 307 -15.96 8.65 11.49
C PHE A 307 -17.40 8.37 11.06
N VAL A 308 -17.69 7.14 10.63
CA VAL A 308 -19.00 6.74 10.14
C VAL A 308 -19.42 5.43 10.83
N PRO A 309 -20.57 5.40 11.53
CA PRO A 309 -21.07 4.16 12.14
C PRO A 309 -21.34 3.10 11.06
N ARG A 310 -21.02 1.84 11.35
CA ARG A 310 -21.21 0.72 10.39
C ARG A 310 -22.59 0.69 9.73
N LYS A 311 -23.66 1.03 10.45
CA LYS A 311 -25.05 1.05 9.93
C LYS A 311 -25.28 2.07 8.80
N LYS A 312 -24.38 3.06 8.64
CA LYS A 312 -24.46 4.12 7.64
C LYS A 312 -23.33 4.05 6.61
N ALA A 313 -22.38 3.13 6.77
CA ALA A 313 -21.26 2.96 5.84
C ALA A 313 -21.74 2.71 4.41
N GLY A 314 -21.08 3.31 3.42
CA GLY A 314 -21.45 3.17 2.01
C GLY A 314 -22.79 3.80 1.61
N THR A 315 -23.32 4.76 2.37
CA THR A 315 -24.60 5.44 2.06
C THR A 315 -24.44 6.96 1.99
N LYS A 316 -25.33 7.64 1.26
CA LYS A 316 -25.40 9.11 1.22
C LYS A 316 -25.53 9.74 2.62
N GLU A 317 -26.26 9.08 3.52
CA GLU A 317 -26.38 9.51 4.92
C GLU A 317 -25.05 9.36 5.67
N GLY A 318 -24.32 8.28 5.43
CA GLY A 318 -22.98 8.05 5.94
C GLY A 318 -22.01 9.14 5.52
N ASP A 319 -22.05 9.54 4.25
CA ASP A 319 -21.19 10.59 3.73
C ASP A 319 -21.42 11.93 4.46
N TRP A 320 -22.69 12.34 4.62
CA TRP A 320 -23.03 13.55 5.37
C TRP A 320 -22.67 13.45 6.86
N HIS A 321 -22.85 12.28 7.47
CA HIS A 321 -22.46 12.05 8.85
C HIS A 321 -20.95 12.22 9.05
N GLY A 322 -20.14 11.60 8.17
CA GLY A 322 -18.69 11.70 8.19
C GLY A 322 -18.20 13.13 8.04
N ILE A 323 -18.70 13.87 7.03
CA ILE A 323 -18.38 15.29 6.82
C ILE A 323 -18.72 16.13 8.06
N GLY A 324 -19.91 15.90 8.62
CA GLY A 324 -20.36 16.55 9.85
C GLY A 324 -19.44 16.29 11.03
N LYS A 325 -18.92 15.07 11.17
CA LYS A 325 -18.01 14.69 12.26
C LYS A 325 -16.60 15.25 12.09
N ILE A 326 -16.04 15.14 10.90
CA ILE A 326 -14.70 15.66 10.54
C ILE A 326 -14.64 17.17 10.81
N PHE A 327 -15.52 17.92 10.14
CA PHE A 327 -15.48 19.37 10.19
C PHE A 327 -16.27 19.95 11.36
N GLY A 328 -17.15 19.20 12.03
CA GLY A 328 -17.91 19.67 13.20
C GLY A 328 -17.11 19.67 14.50
N GLY A 329 -16.00 18.94 14.56
CA GLY A 329 -15.17 18.93 15.76
C GLY A 329 -13.84 18.23 15.61
N TRP A 330 -13.75 17.10 14.90
CA TRP A 330 -12.53 16.29 14.89
C TRP A 330 -11.29 17.09 14.44
N ILE A 331 -11.39 17.91 13.39
CA ILE A 331 -10.25 18.66 12.85
C ILE A 331 -9.66 19.71 13.83
N LEU A 332 -10.44 20.19 14.80
CA LEU A 332 -10.03 21.23 15.76
C LEU A 332 -10.00 20.79 17.23
N ARG A 333 -10.60 19.65 17.61
CA ARG A 333 -10.68 19.18 19.01
C ARG A 333 -9.43 18.43 19.45
N GLU A 334 -8.63 19.06 20.30
CA GLU A 334 -7.48 18.46 20.98
C GLU A 334 -7.72 17.02 21.47
#